data_AF-A0A397WNI4-F1
#
_entry.id   AF-A0A397WNI4-F1
#
_cell.length_a   1.000
_cell.length_b   1.000
_cell.length_c   1.000
_cell.angle_alpha   90.00
_cell.angle_beta   90.00
_cell.angle_gamma   90.00
#
_symmetry.space_group_name_H-M   'P 1'
#
loop_
_entity.id
_entity.type
_entity.pdbx_description
1 polymer ?
#
loop_
_entity_poly.entity_id
_entity_poly.type
_entity_poly.pdbx_seq_one_letter_code
_entity_poly.pdbx_strand_id
1 'polypeptide(L)'
;MVYGDFVRNEELKKKIIKIEFGIEESEFTDKIIVTPLPVEHNLPDDFEKRLEDIDIEYKWIKSEDRLLKPFKGNLYVKKNNRSGFVIFTGRGLIDFTERIRILCLIENIKEILFLGSAGSLDDNVITGDINIPKYAIPFEDVSSWYIDISEAIPKADEHLLNRILELSSNAKVNIHSKLHATVPFPYSETKEFLEYLKGIGVATIDMEVSSFYRITNYYGKKALAILRVSDMPLSSYHFFSEEYESWKKGKKEKALEYFFEIMLKFFGIV
;
A
#
# COMPACT_ATOMS: atom_id res chain seq x y z
N MET A 1 26.47 -19.90 -2.82
CA MET A 1 25.78 -18.61 -3.04
C MET A 1 24.88 -18.37 -1.84
N VAL A 2 25.04 -17.24 -1.16
CA VAL A 2 24.18 -16.85 -0.03
C VAL A 2 23.22 -15.78 -0.54
N TYR A 3 21.91 -15.99 -0.41
CA TYR A 3 20.92 -15.09 -1.01
C TYR A 3 21.07 -13.64 -0.52
N GLY A 4 21.38 -13.43 0.77
CA GLY A 4 21.55 -12.11 1.36
C GLY A 4 22.68 -11.26 0.79
N ASP A 5 23.65 -11.85 0.06
CA ASP A 5 24.75 -11.11 -0.56
C ASP A 5 24.32 -10.25 -1.74
N PHE A 6 23.05 -10.34 -2.19
CA PHE A 6 22.55 -9.53 -3.30
C PHE A 6 22.71 -8.02 -3.06
N VAL A 7 22.67 -7.57 -1.82
CA VAL A 7 22.88 -6.16 -1.45
C VAL A 7 24.28 -5.67 -1.82
N ARG A 8 25.26 -6.58 -1.94
CA ARG A 8 26.67 -6.30 -2.25
C ARG A 8 27.07 -6.79 -3.65
N ASN A 9 26.16 -7.45 -4.36
CA ASN A 9 26.42 -8.06 -5.66
C ASN A 9 25.39 -7.54 -6.67
N GLU A 10 25.84 -6.58 -7.49
CA GLU A 10 24.99 -5.89 -8.48
C GLU A 10 24.34 -6.83 -9.50
N GLU A 11 25.05 -7.87 -9.94
CA GLU A 11 24.49 -8.84 -10.89
C GLU A 11 23.37 -9.67 -10.24
N LEU A 12 23.59 -10.12 -9.00
CA LEU A 12 22.59 -10.85 -8.24
C LEU A 12 21.37 -9.96 -7.90
N LYS A 13 21.59 -8.69 -7.53
CA LYS A 13 20.52 -7.71 -7.29
C LYS A 13 19.64 -7.55 -8.52
N LYS A 14 20.23 -7.29 -9.70
CA LYS A 14 19.48 -7.16 -10.96
C LYS A 14 18.65 -8.40 -11.27
N LYS A 15 19.25 -9.58 -11.07
CA LYS A 15 18.54 -10.85 -11.27
C LYS A 15 17.35 -11.02 -10.32
N ILE A 16 17.51 -10.70 -9.04
CA ILE A 16 16.42 -10.77 -8.05
C ILE A 16 15.31 -9.77 -8.40
N ILE A 17 15.66 -8.53 -8.72
CA ILE A 17 14.69 -7.50 -9.16
C ILE A 17 13.88 -8.00 -10.35
N LYS A 18 14.57 -8.57 -11.35
CA LYS A 18 13.91 -9.13 -12.53
C LYS A 18 12.97 -10.28 -12.18
N ILE A 19 13.37 -11.18 -11.28
CA ILE A 19 12.54 -12.30 -10.86
C ILE A 19 11.30 -11.81 -10.09
N GLU A 20 11.50 -10.95 -9.09
CA GLU A 20 10.44 -10.51 -8.19
C GLU A 20 9.42 -9.61 -8.89
N PHE A 21 9.84 -8.77 -9.83
CA PHE A 21 8.98 -7.74 -10.42
C PHE A 21 8.80 -7.85 -11.94
N GLY A 22 9.62 -8.63 -12.64
CA GLY A 22 9.61 -8.68 -14.11
C GLY A 22 10.19 -7.44 -14.79
N ILE A 23 10.68 -6.48 -14.01
CA ILE A 23 11.14 -5.15 -14.44
C ILE A 23 12.67 -5.09 -14.30
N GLU A 24 13.38 -4.49 -15.25
CA GLU A 24 14.81 -4.23 -15.08
C GLU A 24 15.05 -3.09 -14.09
N GLU A 25 16.11 -3.16 -13.29
CA GLU A 25 16.43 -2.11 -12.30
C GLU A 25 16.48 -0.70 -12.92
N SER A 26 16.98 -0.57 -14.15
CA SER A 26 17.09 0.69 -14.88
C SER A 26 15.75 1.23 -15.41
N GLU A 27 14.69 0.42 -15.45
CA GLU A 27 13.38 0.82 -15.95
C GLU A 27 12.51 1.48 -14.86
N PHE A 28 12.81 1.26 -13.58
CA PHE A 28 12.06 1.86 -12.48
C PHE A 28 12.09 3.38 -12.55
N THR A 29 10.97 4.01 -12.21
CA THR A 29 10.80 5.46 -12.10
C THR A 29 11.18 5.98 -10.70
N ASP A 30 11.28 7.30 -10.56
CA ASP A 30 11.52 7.96 -9.25
C ASP A 30 10.33 7.81 -8.29
N LYS A 31 9.14 7.58 -8.84
CA LYS A 31 7.90 7.35 -8.09
C LYS A 31 7.30 5.99 -8.43
N ILE A 32 6.92 5.24 -7.40
CA ILE A 32 6.16 4.00 -7.56
C ILE A 32 5.01 3.92 -6.57
N ILE A 33 4.01 3.12 -6.90
CA ILE A 33 2.97 2.67 -5.98
C ILE A 33 3.18 1.19 -5.70
N VAL A 34 2.99 0.77 -4.46
CA VAL A 34 2.99 -0.62 -4.03
C VAL A 34 1.62 -0.99 -3.46
N THR A 35 1.23 -2.25 -3.61
CA THR A 35 -0.01 -2.79 -3.06
C THR A 35 0.17 -4.23 -2.61
N PRO A 36 -0.37 -4.62 -1.44
CA PRO A 36 -0.34 -6.01 -0.96
C PRO A 36 -1.42 -6.89 -1.61
N LEU A 37 -2.31 -6.31 -2.42
CA LEU A 37 -3.35 -7.01 -3.17
C LEU A 37 -3.10 -6.87 -4.68
N PRO A 38 -3.62 -7.79 -5.53
CA PRO A 38 -3.56 -7.65 -6.98
C PRO A 38 -4.00 -6.24 -7.42
N VAL A 39 -3.29 -5.67 -8.39
CA VAL A 39 -3.46 -4.25 -8.77
C VAL A 39 -4.91 -3.94 -9.14
N GLU A 40 -5.55 -4.84 -9.89
CA GLU A 40 -6.94 -4.73 -10.32
C GLU A 40 -7.94 -4.70 -9.15
N HIS A 41 -7.59 -5.20 -7.96
CA HIS A 41 -8.48 -5.14 -6.79
C HIS A 41 -8.54 -3.74 -6.14
N ASN A 42 -7.55 -2.89 -6.45
CA ASN A 42 -7.43 -1.54 -5.91
C ASN A 42 -7.85 -0.45 -6.90
N LEU A 43 -8.34 -0.83 -8.08
CA LEU A 43 -8.80 0.10 -9.12
C LEU A 43 -10.24 -0.22 -9.53
N PRO A 44 -11.00 0.75 -10.10
CA PRO A 44 -12.32 0.49 -10.65
C PRO A 44 -12.30 -0.59 -11.74
N ASP A 45 -13.35 -1.40 -11.86
CA ASP A 45 -13.36 -2.54 -12.81
C ASP A 45 -13.12 -2.13 -14.28
N ASP A 46 -13.48 -0.90 -14.66
CA ASP A 46 -13.32 -0.35 -15.99
C ASP A 46 -12.11 0.59 -16.13
N PHE A 47 -11.16 0.57 -15.18
CA PHE A 47 -10.03 1.51 -15.17
C PHE A 47 -9.18 1.46 -16.45
N GLU A 48 -8.97 0.28 -17.04
CA GLU A 48 -8.18 0.11 -18.28
C GLU A 48 -8.80 0.92 -19.42
N LYS A 49 -10.11 0.80 -19.61
CA LYS A 49 -10.86 1.60 -20.59
C LYS A 49 -10.75 3.10 -20.29
N ARG A 50 -10.82 3.49 -19.02
CA ARG A 50 -10.70 4.91 -18.63
C ARG A 50 -9.32 5.48 -18.90
N LEU A 51 -8.25 4.68 -18.75
CA LEU A 51 -6.90 5.08 -19.16
C LEU A 51 -6.85 5.35 -20.66
N GLU A 52 -7.44 4.46 -21.48
CA GLU A 52 -7.54 4.61 -22.94
C GLU A 52 -8.34 5.86 -23.33
N ASP A 53 -9.50 6.08 -22.71
CA ASP A 53 -10.39 7.21 -22.98
C ASP A 53 -9.70 8.58 -22.75
N ILE A 54 -8.65 8.62 -21.90
CA ILE A 54 -7.85 9.82 -21.62
C ILE A 54 -6.43 9.73 -22.16
N ASP A 55 -6.16 8.83 -23.12
CA ASP A 55 -4.88 8.70 -23.82
C ASP A 55 -3.68 8.44 -22.88
N ILE A 56 -3.86 7.51 -21.94
CA ILE A 56 -2.79 6.98 -21.09
C ILE A 56 -2.43 5.57 -21.58
N GLU A 57 -1.17 5.40 -21.99
CA GLU A 57 -0.63 4.09 -22.31
C GLU A 57 -0.49 3.26 -21.03
N TYR A 58 -0.84 1.98 -21.07
CA TYR A 58 -0.59 1.05 -19.97
C TYR A 58 -0.05 -0.29 -20.45
N LYS A 59 0.68 -0.98 -19.56
CA LYS A 59 1.25 -2.30 -19.82
C LYS A 59 1.27 -3.14 -18.56
N TRP A 60 0.80 -4.38 -18.66
CA TRP A 60 0.96 -5.38 -17.62
C TRP A 60 2.32 -6.06 -17.72
N ILE A 61 3.00 -6.21 -16.58
CA ILE A 61 4.32 -6.81 -16.45
C ILE A 61 4.24 -7.91 -15.40
N LYS A 62 4.41 -9.16 -15.83
CA LYS A 62 4.36 -10.31 -14.93
C LYS A 62 5.64 -10.43 -14.13
N SER A 63 5.48 -10.75 -12.84
CA SER A 63 6.55 -11.28 -12.02
C SER A 63 6.93 -12.69 -12.49
N GLU A 64 8.22 -13.05 -12.37
CA GLU A 64 8.68 -14.43 -12.55
C GLU A 64 8.61 -15.23 -11.25
N ASP A 65 8.39 -14.57 -10.11
CA ASP A 65 8.19 -15.20 -8.81
C ASP A 65 7.02 -16.18 -8.85
N ARG A 66 7.20 -17.33 -8.19
CA ARG A 66 6.25 -18.44 -8.25
C ARG A 66 4.89 -18.10 -7.61
N LEU A 67 4.87 -17.28 -6.56
CA LEU A 67 3.65 -16.92 -5.83
C LEU A 67 2.87 -15.83 -6.56
N LEU A 68 3.56 -14.87 -7.18
CA LEU A 68 2.93 -13.74 -7.86
C LEU A 68 2.63 -13.98 -9.35
N LYS A 69 3.36 -14.89 -10.02
CA LYS A 69 3.17 -15.24 -11.44
C LYS A 69 1.74 -15.64 -11.86
N PRO A 70 0.90 -16.25 -11.01
CA PRO A 70 -0.49 -16.55 -11.36
C PRO A 70 -1.38 -15.32 -11.57
N PHE A 71 -1.01 -14.14 -11.04
CA PHE A 71 -1.79 -12.91 -11.14
C PHE A 71 -1.48 -12.13 -12.42
N LYS A 72 -2.25 -11.05 -12.70
CA LYS A 72 -1.99 -10.17 -13.86
C LYS A 72 -0.59 -9.53 -13.81
N GLY A 73 -0.10 -9.24 -12.61
CA GLY A 73 1.24 -8.71 -12.34
C GLY A 73 1.22 -7.24 -11.97
N ASN A 74 2.29 -6.55 -12.34
CA ASN A 74 2.50 -5.12 -12.12
C ASN A 74 1.92 -4.31 -13.27
N LEU A 75 1.47 -3.10 -12.98
CA LEU A 75 0.91 -2.18 -13.98
C LEU A 75 1.91 -1.04 -14.21
N TYR A 76 2.34 -0.85 -15.45
CA TYR A 76 3.02 0.35 -15.89
C TYR A 76 2.02 1.28 -16.57
N VAL A 77 2.07 2.57 -16.26
CA VAL A 77 1.27 3.62 -16.91
C VAL A 77 2.16 4.75 -17.40
N LYS A 78 1.82 5.35 -18.54
CA LYS A 78 2.57 6.45 -19.14
C LYS A 78 1.67 7.41 -19.91
N LYS A 79 1.96 8.70 -19.76
CA LYS A 79 1.45 9.75 -20.64
C LYS A 79 2.52 10.81 -20.83
N ASN A 80 2.81 11.16 -22.08
CA ASN A 80 3.91 12.08 -22.42
C ASN A 80 5.24 11.61 -21.79
N ASN A 81 5.88 12.49 -21.01
CA ASN A 81 7.13 12.22 -20.29
C ASN A 81 6.90 11.80 -18.83
N ARG A 82 5.68 11.45 -18.45
CA ARG A 82 5.30 11.04 -17.10
C ARG A 82 4.92 9.56 -17.11
N SER A 83 5.44 8.81 -16.16
CA SER A 83 5.14 7.40 -16.02
C SER A 83 5.30 6.94 -14.58
N GLY A 84 4.80 5.75 -14.30
CA GLY A 84 4.94 5.13 -13.00
C GLY A 84 4.55 3.65 -13.03
N PHE A 85 4.95 2.96 -11.98
CA PHE A 85 4.59 1.56 -11.77
C PHE A 85 3.70 1.41 -10.54
N VAL A 86 2.67 0.58 -10.67
CA VAL A 86 1.92 0.00 -9.56
C VAL A 86 2.38 -1.45 -9.40
N ILE A 87 3.08 -1.72 -8.30
CA ILE A 87 3.74 -2.98 -8.03
C ILE A 87 2.91 -3.80 -7.04
N PHE A 88 2.55 -5.03 -7.44
CA PHE A 88 1.94 -5.99 -6.54
C PHE A 88 3.03 -6.69 -5.73
N THR A 89 3.03 -6.48 -4.41
CA THR A 89 4.09 -6.95 -3.50
C THR A 89 3.72 -8.19 -2.70
N GLY A 90 2.51 -8.74 -2.90
CA GLY A 90 1.99 -9.85 -2.11
C GLY A 90 1.43 -9.42 -0.76
N ARG A 91 0.55 -10.27 -0.20
CA ARG A 91 -0.18 -10.03 1.05
C ARG A 91 0.57 -10.61 2.24
N GLY A 92 0.55 -9.90 3.35
CA GLY A 92 1.12 -10.31 4.61
C GLY A 92 2.58 -9.89 4.74
N LEU A 93 3.04 -9.80 6.00
CA LEU A 93 4.31 -9.21 6.36
C LEU A 93 5.53 -9.83 5.67
N ILE A 94 5.59 -11.15 5.49
CA ILE A 94 6.80 -11.83 5.00
C ILE A 94 7.09 -11.45 3.54
N ASP A 95 6.13 -11.75 2.65
CA ASP A 95 6.26 -11.48 1.22
C ASP A 95 6.37 -9.98 0.93
N PHE A 96 5.58 -9.18 1.64
CA PHE A 96 5.56 -7.74 1.51
C PHE A 96 6.90 -7.11 1.92
N THR A 97 7.38 -7.40 3.13
CA THR A 97 8.59 -6.78 3.71
C THR A 97 9.82 -7.04 2.85
N GLU A 98 10.02 -8.27 2.38
CA GLU A 98 11.19 -8.58 1.55
C GLU A 98 11.15 -7.84 0.20
N ARG A 99 9.96 -7.73 -0.42
CA ARG A 99 9.82 -6.99 -1.69
C ARG A 99 9.97 -5.49 -1.53
N ILE A 100 9.40 -4.91 -0.47
CA ILE A 100 9.62 -3.48 -0.15
C ILE A 100 11.10 -3.19 0.08
N ARG A 101 11.80 -4.07 0.81
CA ARG A 101 13.23 -3.95 1.02
C ARG A 101 14.01 -3.97 -0.29
N ILE A 102 13.69 -4.87 -1.23
CA ILE A 102 14.34 -4.92 -2.54
C ILE A 102 14.08 -3.61 -3.32
N LEU A 103 12.84 -3.13 -3.34
CA LEU A 103 12.49 -1.84 -3.99
C LEU A 103 13.23 -0.66 -3.35
N CYS A 104 13.42 -0.67 -2.03
CA CYS A 104 14.16 0.38 -1.32
C CYS A 104 15.65 0.40 -1.69
N LEU A 105 16.22 -0.71 -2.15
CA LEU A 105 17.62 -0.77 -2.61
C LEU A 105 17.82 -0.22 -4.01
N ILE A 106 16.74 -0.01 -4.78
CA ILE A 106 16.82 0.61 -6.11
C ILE A 106 17.03 2.11 -5.91
N GLU A 107 18.18 2.61 -6.38
CA GLU A 107 18.57 4.00 -6.14
C GLU A 107 17.61 5.00 -6.78
N ASN A 108 17.09 4.70 -7.97
CA ASN A 108 16.24 5.62 -8.71
C ASN A 108 14.92 5.91 -7.98
N ILE A 109 14.34 4.93 -7.28
CA ILE A 109 13.10 5.09 -6.54
C ILE A 109 13.31 6.06 -5.37
N LYS A 110 12.55 7.16 -5.34
CA LYS A 110 12.62 8.20 -4.29
C LYS A 110 11.34 8.27 -3.45
N GLU A 111 10.19 8.12 -4.09
CA GLU A 111 8.88 8.20 -3.43
C GLU A 111 8.08 6.91 -3.66
N ILE A 112 7.52 6.36 -2.59
CA ILE A 112 6.72 5.14 -2.61
C ILE A 112 5.37 5.43 -1.95
N LEU A 113 4.29 5.26 -2.70
CA LEU A 113 2.94 5.23 -2.13
C LEU A 113 2.51 3.79 -1.90
N PHE A 114 1.91 3.52 -0.74
CA PHE A 114 1.23 2.26 -0.49
C PHE A 114 -0.28 2.46 -0.66
N LEU A 115 -0.91 1.65 -1.50
CA LEU A 115 -2.37 1.55 -1.60
C LEU A 115 -2.82 0.19 -1.05
N GLY A 116 -3.70 0.20 -0.06
CA GLY A 116 -4.18 -1.03 0.55
C GLY A 116 -5.54 -0.89 1.22
N SER A 117 -5.89 -1.90 2.02
CA SER A 117 -7.14 -1.96 2.76
C SER A 117 -6.91 -2.06 4.26
N ALA A 118 -7.83 -1.53 5.05
CA ALA A 118 -7.79 -1.61 6.51
C ALA A 118 -9.16 -1.96 7.10
N GLY A 119 -9.16 -2.64 8.24
CA GLY A 119 -10.33 -2.79 9.10
C GLY A 119 -10.45 -1.60 10.06
N SER A 120 -11.65 -1.10 10.31
CA SER A 120 -11.86 0.04 11.23
C SER A 120 -12.32 -0.38 12.62
N LEU A 121 -11.72 0.25 13.64
CA LEU A 121 -12.09 0.18 15.05
C LEU A 121 -12.84 1.45 15.51
N ASP A 122 -12.81 2.53 14.72
CA ASP A 122 -13.49 3.80 14.99
C ASP A 122 -14.86 3.83 14.32
N ASP A 123 -15.90 4.15 15.10
CA ASP A 123 -17.29 4.17 14.62
C ASP A 123 -17.54 5.32 13.61
N ASN A 124 -16.64 6.30 13.53
CA ASN A 124 -16.71 7.43 12.59
C ASN A 124 -15.87 7.22 11.32
N VAL A 125 -15.04 6.17 11.27
CA VAL A 125 -14.23 5.80 10.11
C VAL A 125 -14.84 4.53 9.53
N ILE A 126 -15.72 4.67 8.53
CA ILE A 126 -16.60 3.57 8.12
C ILE A 126 -16.15 2.92 6.81
N THR A 127 -16.68 1.73 6.51
CA THR A 127 -16.45 1.04 5.23
C THR A 127 -16.61 1.98 4.03
N GLY A 128 -15.61 2.03 3.17
CA GLY A 128 -15.55 2.90 1.99
C GLY A 128 -14.92 4.28 2.23
N ASP A 129 -14.66 4.67 3.48
CA ASP A 129 -13.81 5.82 3.76
C ASP A 129 -12.34 5.50 3.45
N ILE A 130 -11.51 6.54 3.45
CA ILE A 130 -10.06 6.45 3.33
C ILE A 130 -9.40 6.90 4.64
N ASN A 131 -8.43 6.14 5.15
CA ASN A 131 -7.50 6.60 6.18
C ASN A 131 -6.11 6.80 5.57
N ILE A 132 -5.49 7.94 5.82
CA ILE A 132 -4.12 8.29 5.42
C ILE A 132 -3.31 8.52 6.71
N PRO A 133 -2.79 7.44 7.33
CA PRO A 133 -2.18 7.53 8.65
C PRO A 133 -0.78 8.13 8.59
N LYS A 134 -0.53 9.17 9.41
CA LYS A 134 0.84 9.67 9.64
C LYS A 134 1.71 8.67 10.40
N TYR A 135 1.12 7.92 11.33
CA TYR A 135 1.81 6.97 12.20
C TYR A 135 1.13 5.62 12.19
N ALA A 136 1.93 4.55 12.30
CA ALA A 136 1.43 3.18 12.43
C ALA A 136 2.11 2.46 13.59
N ILE A 137 1.35 1.97 14.57
CA ILE A 137 1.87 1.20 15.70
C ILE A 137 2.21 -0.22 15.23
N PRO A 138 3.45 -0.69 15.40
CA PRO A 138 3.84 -2.04 15.05
C PRO A 138 3.41 -3.01 16.17
N PHE A 139 2.39 -3.83 15.91
CA PHE A 139 2.10 -5.05 16.69
C PHE A 139 2.68 -6.30 16.00
N GLU A 140 3.71 -6.08 15.18
CA GLU A 140 4.47 -7.09 14.46
C GLU A 140 5.97 -6.90 14.69
N ASP A 141 6.71 -8.00 14.64
CA ASP A 141 8.16 -8.03 14.89
C ASP A 141 9.00 -8.21 13.61
N VAL A 142 8.38 -8.37 12.44
CA VAL A 142 9.11 -8.60 11.18
C VAL A 142 9.96 -7.39 10.82
N SER A 143 9.46 -6.18 11.10
CA SER A 143 10.19 -4.95 10.83
C SER A 143 11.16 -4.51 11.93
N SER A 144 11.27 -5.24 13.05
CA SER A 144 12.08 -4.83 14.20
C SER A 144 13.59 -4.73 13.88
N TRP A 145 14.01 -5.35 12.77
CA TRP A 145 15.38 -5.29 12.26
C TRP A 145 15.70 -3.97 11.54
N TYR A 146 14.69 -3.15 11.22
CA TYR A 146 14.80 -1.87 10.51
C TYR A 146 14.46 -0.68 11.44
N ILE A 147 14.85 -0.78 12.71
CA ILE A 147 14.57 0.27 13.70
C ILE A 147 15.66 1.35 13.64
N ASP A 148 15.23 2.60 13.46
CA ASP A 148 15.99 3.75 13.91
C ASP A 148 15.69 3.96 15.41
N ILE A 149 16.73 3.89 16.26
CA ILE A 149 16.60 4.02 17.72
C ILE A 149 16.01 5.39 18.11
N SER A 150 16.14 6.39 17.23
CA SER A 150 15.54 7.71 17.42
C SER A 150 14.05 7.78 17.07
N GLU A 151 13.50 6.77 16.39
CA GLU A 151 12.10 6.70 15.97
C GLU A 151 11.35 5.56 16.64
N ALA A 152 10.64 5.88 17.73
CA ALA A 152 9.85 4.89 18.48
C ALA A 152 8.65 4.34 17.68
N ILE A 153 8.03 5.17 16.84
CA ILE A 153 6.86 4.81 16.03
C ILE A 153 7.14 5.19 14.57
N PRO A 154 7.03 4.23 13.63
CA PRO A 154 7.28 4.50 12.24
C PRO A 154 6.19 5.38 11.62
N LYS A 155 6.58 6.16 10.62
CA LYS A 155 5.76 7.27 10.13
C LYS A 155 5.91 7.52 8.64
N ALA A 156 4.88 8.17 8.10
CA ALA A 156 4.90 8.74 6.77
C ALA A 156 5.93 9.87 6.65
N ASP A 157 6.41 10.10 5.42
CA ASP A 157 7.09 11.34 5.05
C ASP A 157 6.10 12.52 5.12
N GLU A 158 6.46 13.55 5.88
CA GLU A 158 5.58 14.68 6.18
C GLU A 158 5.26 15.52 4.94
N HIS A 159 6.23 15.71 4.04
CA HIS A 159 6.00 16.44 2.80
C HIS A 159 5.08 15.67 1.86
N LEU A 160 5.28 14.35 1.75
CA LEU A 160 4.43 13.48 0.94
C LEU A 160 3.00 13.43 1.48
N LEU A 161 2.83 13.31 2.80
CA LEU A 161 1.52 13.38 3.47
C LEU A 161 0.78 14.67 3.11
N ASN A 162 1.41 15.83 3.33
CA ASN A 162 0.79 17.12 3.07
C ASN A 162 0.41 17.28 1.59
N ARG A 163 1.30 16.87 0.67
CA ARG A 163 1.03 16.90 -0.77
C ARG A 163 -0.15 16.02 -1.16
N ILE A 164 -0.26 14.83 -0.60
CA ILE A 164 -1.35 13.89 -0.92
C ILE A 164 -2.67 14.38 -0.33
N LEU A 165 -2.68 14.94 0.88
CA LEU A 165 -3.87 15.57 1.45
C LEU A 165 -4.36 16.73 0.58
N GLU A 166 -3.45 17.56 0.07
CA GLU A 166 -3.78 18.64 -0.87
C GLU A 166 -4.38 18.10 -2.18
N LEU A 167 -3.75 17.10 -2.81
CA LEU A 167 -4.28 16.44 -4.02
C LEU A 167 -5.65 15.79 -3.82
N SER A 168 -6.02 15.54 -2.56
CA SER A 168 -7.25 14.90 -2.14
C SER A 168 -8.34 15.88 -1.66
N SER A 169 -8.10 17.19 -1.72
CA SER A 169 -9.03 18.20 -1.19
C SER A 169 -10.44 18.16 -1.80
N ASN A 170 -10.55 17.69 -3.04
CA ASN A 170 -11.80 17.58 -3.80
C ASN A 170 -12.30 16.13 -3.93
N ALA A 171 -11.78 15.21 -3.11
CA ALA A 171 -12.17 13.81 -3.15
C ALA A 171 -13.66 13.65 -2.80
N LYS A 172 -14.34 12.75 -3.51
CA LYS A 172 -15.77 12.43 -3.28
C LYS A 172 -15.99 11.34 -2.22
N VAL A 173 -14.95 11.08 -1.43
CA VAL A 173 -14.88 10.09 -0.36
C VAL A 173 -14.40 10.78 0.91
N ASN A 174 -14.85 10.33 2.07
CA ASN A 174 -14.35 10.88 3.32
C ASN A 174 -12.91 10.44 3.53
N ILE A 175 -12.05 11.39 3.89
CA ILE A 175 -10.64 11.16 4.15
C ILE A 175 -10.35 11.49 5.60
N HIS A 176 -9.71 10.55 6.27
CA HIS A 176 -9.28 10.65 7.65
C HIS A 176 -7.75 10.60 7.70
N SER A 177 -7.17 11.18 8.75
CA SER A 177 -5.77 10.95 9.11
C SER A 177 -5.73 10.56 10.59
N LYS A 178 -5.99 9.29 10.84
CA LYS A 178 -6.11 8.70 12.18
C LYS A 178 -4.99 7.70 12.42
N LEU A 179 -4.69 7.47 13.69
CA LEU A 179 -3.68 6.51 14.12
C LEU A 179 -4.04 5.10 13.61
N HIS A 180 -3.02 4.42 13.09
CA HIS A 180 -3.15 3.09 12.52
C HIS A 180 -2.31 2.09 13.31
N ALA A 181 -2.62 0.80 13.20
CA ALA A 181 -1.78 -0.27 13.72
C ALA A 181 -1.67 -1.41 12.71
N THR A 182 -0.54 -2.08 12.69
CA THR A 182 -0.36 -3.28 11.88
C THR A 182 -0.33 -4.49 12.78
N VAL A 183 -1.18 -5.48 12.47
CA VAL A 183 -1.28 -6.75 13.18
C VAL A 183 -0.81 -7.89 12.26
N PRO A 184 -0.12 -8.91 12.78
CA PRO A 184 0.53 -9.90 11.93
C PRO A 184 -0.46 -10.90 11.31
N PHE A 185 -1.58 -11.17 11.97
CA PHE A 185 -2.56 -12.18 11.57
C PHE A 185 -3.99 -11.72 11.85
N PRO A 186 -4.88 -11.71 10.85
CA PRO A 186 -6.25 -11.23 11.03
C PRO A 186 -7.11 -12.19 11.87
N TYR A 187 -6.75 -13.48 11.92
CA TYR A 187 -7.48 -14.49 12.69
C TYR A 187 -6.92 -14.72 14.11
N SER A 188 -5.88 -13.96 14.50
CA SER A 188 -5.38 -13.94 15.88
C SER A 188 -5.99 -12.81 16.69
N GLU A 189 -6.82 -11.97 16.08
CA GLU A 189 -7.52 -10.88 16.74
C GLU A 189 -8.56 -11.44 17.72
N THR A 190 -8.58 -10.90 18.94
CA THR A 190 -9.68 -11.09 19.89
C THR A 190 -10.40 -9.77 20.11
N LYS A 191 -11.65 -9.82 20.58
CA LYS A 191 -12.40 -8.61 20.90
C LYS A 191 -11.66 -7.76 21.93
N GLU A 192 -11.09 -8.38 22.96
CA GLU A 192 -10.31 -7.71 24.01
C GLU A 192 -9.09 -7.00 23.43
N PHE A 193 -8.39 -7.65 22.50
CA PHE A 193 -7.24 -7.04 21.83
C PHE A 193 -7.64 -5.85 20.96
N LEU A 194 -8.70 -5.99 20.16
CA LEU A 194 -9.19 -4.90 19.32
C LEU A 194 -9.75 -3.73 20.16
N GLU A 195 -10.43 -4.00 21.28
CA GLU A 195 -10.86 -2.96 22.20
C GLU A 195 -9.69 -2.28 22.92
N TYR A 196 -8.62 -3.03 23.24
CA TYR A 196 -7.37 -2.44 23.72
C TYR A 196 -6.76 -1.48 22.68
N LEU A 197 -6.67 -1.89 21.42
CA LEU A 197 -6.18 -1.03 20.32
C LEU A 197 -7.03 0.24 20.20
N LYS A 198 -8.36 0.09 20.19
CA LYS A 198 -9.30 1.23 20.20
C LYS A 198 -9.07 2.13 21.41
N GLY A 199 -8.87 1.55 22.59
CA GLY A 199 -8.62 2.26 23.85
C GLY A 199 -7.34 3.09 23.88
N ILE A 200 -6.30 2.69 23.14
CA ILE A 200 -5.06 3.49 22.95
C ILE A 200 -5.15 4.45 21.75
N GLY A 201 -6.32 4.59 21.13
CA GLY A 201 -6.60 5.56 20.07
C GLY A 201 -6.34 5.07 18.64
N VAL A 202 -6.08 3.77 18.42
CA VAL A 202 -5.99 3.20 17.07
C VAL A 202 -7.37 3.21 16.42
N ALA A 203 -7.46 3.78 15.22
CA ALA A 203 -8.71 3.86 14.47
C ALA A 203 -8.83 2.78 13.39
N THR A 204 -7.72 2.37 12.77
CA THR A 204 -7.74 1.32 11.74
C THR A 204 -6.58 0.35 11.88
N ILE A 205 -6.75 -0.87 11.38
CA ILE A 205 -5.74 -1.94 11.41
C ILE A 205 -5.49 -2.57 10.04
N ASP A 206 -4.26 -2.97 9.77
CA ASP A 206 -3.86 -3.71 8.56
C ASP A 206 -2.80 -4.79 8.87
N MET A 207 -2.14 -5.31 7.83
CA MET A 207 -1.07 -6.29 7.96
C MET A 207 0.30 -5.82 7.43
N GLU A 208 0.50 -4.56 7.03
CA GLU A 208 1.72 -4.12 6.33
C GLU A 208 2.25 -2.71 6.68
N VAL A 209 1.42 -1.74 7.02
CA VAL A 209 1.81 -0.31 7.00
C VAL A 209 2.95 0.05 7.96
N SER A 210 2.99 -0.53 9.16
CA SER A 210 4.07 -0.24 10.12
C SER A 210 5.43 -0.75 9.62
N SER A 211 5.47 -1.92 8.95
CA SER A 211 6.69 -2.45 8.35
C SER A 211 7.08 -1.67 7.10
N PHE A 212 6.09 -1.27 6.29
CA PHE A 212 6.29 -0.36 5.15
C PHE A 212 6.99 0.93 5.58
N TYR A 213 6.47 1.61 6.60
CA TYR A 213 7.09 2.83 7.10
C TYR A 213 8.47 2.57 7.71
N ARG A 214 8.66 1.56 8.57
CA ARG A 214 10.00 1.25 9.12
C ARG A 214 11.06 1.03 8.05
N ILE A 215 10.78 0.18 7.07
CA ILE A 215 11.75 -0.16 6.03
C ILE A 215 12.05 1.06 5.17
N THR A 216 11.03 1.80 4.75
CA THR A 216 11.23 2.99 3.91
C THR A 216 11.96 4.11 4.66
N ASN A 217 11.64 4.34 5.94
CA ASN A 217 12.37 5.28 6.81
C ASN A 217 13.84 4.85 6.93
N TYR A 218 14.11 3.57 7.23
CA TYR A 218 15.47 3.02 7.35
C TYR A 218 16.32 3.20 6.08
N TYR A 219 15.72 3.03 4.90
CA TYR A 219 16.40 3.22 3.62
C TYR A 219 16.31 4.67 3.07
N GLY A 220 15.77 5.61 3.85
CA GLY A 220 15.68 7.03 3.45
C GLY A 220 14.77 7.30 2.25
N LYS A 221 13.74 6.46 2.03
CA LYS A 221 12.71 6.68 1.01
C LYS A 221 11.56 7.51 1.58
N LYS A 222 10.98 8.38 0.75
CA LYS A 222 9.76 9.10 1.13
C LYS A 222 8.56 8.18 0.92
N ALA A 223 7.78 7.94 1.97
CA ALA A 223 6.72 6.95 1.94
C ALA A 223 5.43 7.45 2.58
N LEU A 224 4.30 7.02 2.03
CA LEU A 224 2.97 7.29 2.58
C LEU A 224 2.01 6.15 2.23
N ALA A 225 1.22 5.71 3.20
CA ALA A 225 0.14 4.76 3.00
C ALA A 225 -1.21 5.45 2.87
N ILE A 226 -2.05 4.91 1.98
CA ILE A 226 -3.43 5.32 1.76
C ILE A 226 -4.28 4.05 1.82
N LEU A 227 -5.20 4.00 2.78
CA LEU A 227 -5.93 2.80 3.16
C LEU A 227 -7.42 2.98 2.94
N ARG A 228 -8.00 2.15 2.10
CA ARG A 228 -9.47 2.05 2.00
C ARG A 228 -9.98 1.21 3.17
N VAL A 229 -10.97 1.72 3.89
CA VAL A 229 -11.64 0.93 4.94
C VAL A 229 -12.49 -0.15 4.27
N SER A 230 -12.11 -1.42 4.42
CA SER A 230 -12.83 -2.55 3.83
C SER A 230 -13.98 -3.02 4.70
N ASP A 231 -13.80 -3.02 6.01
CA ASP A 231 -14.67 -3.67 6.98
C ASP A 231 -14.49 -3.06 8.38
N MET A 232 -15.31 -3.50 9.32
CA MET A 232 -15.39 -2.94 10.67
C MET A 232 -15.51 -4.08 11.71
N PRO A 233 -14.39 -4.69 12.14
CA PRO A 233 -14.39 -5.95 12.90
C PRO A 233 -15.08 -5.93 14.27
N LEU A 234 -15.17 -4.76 14.92
CA LEU A 234 -15.89 -4.60 16.19
C LEU A 234 -17.38 -4.25 16.04
N SER A 235 -17.85 -4.06 14.81
CA SER A 235 -19.22 -3.63 14.53
C SER A 235 -20.12 -4.80 14.12
N SER A 236 -21.44 -4.57 14.08
CA SER A 236 -22.40 -5.50 13.44
C SER A 236 -22.20 -5.64 11.93
N TYR A 237 -21.36 -4.81 11.31
CA TYR A 237 -21.03 -4.84 9.88
C TYR A 237 -19.63 -5.44 9.62
N HIS A 238 -19.14 -6.29 10.53
CA HIS A 238 -17.90 -7.03 10.31
C HIS A 238 -18.02 -7.93 9.06
N PHE A 239 -16.88 -8.32 8.47
CA PHE A 239 -16.83 -9.00 7.17
C PHE A 239 -17.70 -10.26 7.04
N PHE A 240 -17.93 -10.98 8.14
CA PHE A 240 -18.72 -12.23 8.18
C PHE A 240 -20.20 -12.03 8.55
N SER A 241 -20.66 -10.80 8.76
CA SER A 241 -22.06 -10.51 9.07
C SER A 241 -22.96 -10.62 7.83
N GLU A 242 -24.23 -10.96 8.02
CA GLU A 242 -25.21 -11.01 6.93
C GLU A 242 -25.46 -9.61 6.35
N GLU A 243 -25.32 -8.57 7.19
CA GLU A 243 -25.55 -7.17 6.86
C GLU A 243 -24.41 -6.55 6.03
N TYR A 244 -23.21 -7.15 6.04
CA TYR A 244 -22.02 -6.59 5.40
C TYR A 244 -22.19 -6.36 3.89
N GLU A 245 -22.79 -7.31 3.17
CA GLU A 245 -22.99 -7.21 1.72
C GLU A 245 -23.87 -6.01 1.34
N SER A 246 -24.94 -5.79 2.10
CA SER A 246 -25.82 -4.63 1.92
C SER A 246 -25.08 -3.33 2.31
N TRP A 247 -24.34 -3.37 3.42
CA TRP A 247 -23.64 -2.21 3.97
C TRP A 247 -22.54 -1.67 3.03
N LYS A 248 -21.77 -2.55 2.39
CA LYS A 248 -20.62 -2.16 1.55
C LYS A 248 -21.02 -1.65 0.17
N LYS A 249 -22.25 -1.92 -0.29
CA LYS A 249 -22.72 -1.64 -1.65
C LYS A 249 -22.58 -0.15 -2.00
N GLY A 250 -21.92 0.18 -3.10
CA GLY A 250 -21.73 1.56 -3.56
C GLY A 250 -20.62 2.34 -2.83
N LYS A 251 -20.13 1.83 -1.70
CA LYS A 251 -19.09 2.50 -0.89
C LYS A 251 -17.68 2.13 -1.35
N LYS A 252 -17.47 0.89 -1.80
CA LYS A 252 -16.20 0.44 -2.35
C LYS A 252 -15.83 1.24 -3.60
N GLU A 253 -16.81 1.48 -4.47
CA GLU A 253 -16.62 2.11 -5.77
C GLU A 253 -16.02 3.51 -5.61
N LYS A 254 -16.59 4.37 -4.74
CA LYS A 254 -16.05 5.71 -4.49
C LYS A 254 -14.60 5.71 -3.98
N ALA A 255 -14.22 4.75 -3.15
CA ALA A 255 -12.85 4.62 -2.68
C ALA A 255 -11.89 4.16 -3.81
N LEU A 256 -12.33 3.24 -4.66
CA LEU A 256 -11.56 2.82 -5.82
C LEU A 256 -11.40 3.94 -6.85
N GLU A 257 -12.43 4.76 -7.05
CA GLU A 257 -12.35 5.98 -7.85
C GLU A 257 -11.27 6.92 -7.31
N TYR A 258 -11.25 7.13 -6.00
CA TYR A 258 -10.20 7.92 -5.37
C TYR A 258 -8.80 7.30 -5.54
N PHE A 259 -8.63 5.98 -5.40
CA PHE A 259 -7.37 5.29 -5.66
C PHE A 259 -6.87 5.49 -7.10
N PHE A 260 -7.77 5.40 -8.07
CA PHE A 260 -7.44 5.66 -9.47
C PHE A 260 -7.03 7.12 -9.71
N GLU A 261 -7.78 8.08 -9.18
CA GLU A 261 -7.45 9.51 -9.30
C GLU A 261 -6.12 9.85 -8.63
N ILE A 262 -5.87 9.37 -7.40
CA ILE A 262 -4.64 9.68 -6.67
C ILE A 262 -3.42 9.01 -7.30
N MET A 263 -3.58 7.81 -7.89
CA MET A 263 -2.54 7.14 -8.67
C MET A 263 -2.05 8.04 -9.81
N LEU A 264 -2.98 8.55 -10.62
CA LEU A 264 -2.64 9.39 -11.78
C LEU A 264 -2.01 10.72 -11.36
N LYS A 265 -2.56 11.37 -10.33
CA LYS A 265 -2.03 12.63 -9.78
C LYS A 265 -0.63 12.44 -9.17
N PHE A 266 -0.39 11.34 -8.47
CA PHE A 266 0.91 11.05 -7.84
C PHE A 266 2.02 10.91 -8.89
N PHE A 267 1.75 10.21 -9.99
CA PHE A 267 2.65 10.12 -11.15
C PHE A 267 2.72 11.43 -11.96
N GLY A 268 1.84 12.40 -11.69
CA GLY A 268 1.76 13.67 -12.42
C GLY A 268 1.28 13.49 -13.86
N ILE A 269 0.48 12.44 -14.11
CA ILE A 269 -0.10 12.12 -15.42
C ILE A 269 -1.33 13.01 -15.71
N VAL A 270 -2.05 13.42 -14.67
CA VAL A 270 -3.18 14.35 -14.69
C VAL A 270 -3.00 15.47 -13.68
#